data_AF-A0A9Q3CTN9-F1
#
_entry.id   AF-A0A9Q3CTN9-F1
#
_cell.length_a   1.000
_cell.length_b   1.000
_cell.length_c   1.000
_cell.angle_alpha   90.00
_cell.angle_beta   90.00
_cell.angle_gamma   90.00
#
_symmetry.space_group_name_H-M   'P 1'
#
loop_
_entity.id
_entity.type
_entity.pdbx_description
1 polymer ?
#
loop_
_entity_poly.entity_id
_entity_poly.type
_entity_poly.pdbx_seq_one_letter_code
_entity_poly.pdbx_strand_id
1 'polypeptide(L)'
;MKQITINAYEKIRKALTEAPLLLMPDLNIPFKSYIDACGDGLGEALDQVQIIDDKPAEGPVCYISRQIKATEARYCASQMEC
;
A
#
# COMPACT_ATOMS: atom_id res chain seq x y z
N MET A 1 -8.24 4.56 26.08
CA MET A 1 -8.34 5.48 24.92
C MET A 1 -7.05 6.25 24.65
N LYS A 2 -6.51 7.09 25.56
CA LYS A 2 -5.30 7.90 25.29
C LYS A 2 -4.09 7.12 24.76
N GLN A 3 -3.79 5.93 25.30
CA GLN A 3 -2.61 5.16 24.90
C GLN A 3 -2.66 4.66 23.45
N ILE A 4 -3.84 4.25 22.96
CA ILE A 4 -4.00 3.75 21.58
C ILE A 4 -3.73 4.87 20.59
N THR A 5 -4.25 6.07 20.85
CA THR A 5 -4.03 7.26 20.00
C THR A 5 -2.56 7.66 19.95
N ILE A 6 -1.87 7.65 21.10
CA ILE A 6 -0.43 7.95 21.16
C ILE A 6 0.36 6.91 20.35
N ASN A 7 0.05 5.61 20.52
CA ASN A 7 0.72 4.56 19.77
C ASN A 7 0.46 4.67 18.26
N ALA A 8 -0.75 5.04 17.84
CA ALA A 8 -1.09 5.26 16.44
C ALA A 8 -0.32 6.46 15.85
N TYR A 9 -0.22 7.57 16.60
CA TYR A 9 0.57 8.73 16.22
C TYR A 9 2.04 8.38 16.02
N GLU A 10 2.65 7.67 16.97
CA GLU A 10 4.05 7.26 16.88
C GLU A 10 4.32 6.32 15.70
N LYS A 11 3.39 5.40 15.40
CA LYS A 11 3.47 4.54 14.20
C LYS A 11 3.46 5.35 12.91
N ILE A 12 2.56 6.31 12.78
CA ILE A 12 2.48 7.18 11.60
C ILE A 12 3.75 8.01 11.47
N ARG A 13 4.23 8.62 12.58
CA ARG A 13 5.47 9.39 12.57
C ARG A 13 6.64 8.56 12.06
N LYS A 14 6.81 7.35 12.61
CA LYS A 14 7.86 6.42 12.21
C LYS A 14 7.75 6.05 10.73
N ALA A 15 6.55 5.69 10.26
CA ALA A 15 6.30 5.33 8.87
C ALA A 15 6.63 6.47 7.90
N LEU A 16 6.35 7.73 8.26
CA LEU A 16 6.67 8.89 7.43
C LEU A 16 8.16 9.22 7.38
N THR A 17 8.88 9.02 8.50
CA THR A 17 10.31 9.35 8.58
C THR A 17 11.22 8.24 8.06
N GLU A 18 10.74 6.99 8.06
CA GLU A 18 11.49 5.80 7.66
C GLU A 18 10.91 5.18 6.38
N ALA A 19 10.07 5.91 5.64
CA ALA A 19 9.46 5.42 4.41
C ALA A 19 10.53 5.02 3.38
N PRO A 20 10.33 3.90 2.65
CA PRO A 20 11.21 3.54 1.55
C PRO A 20 11.13 4.57 0.42
N LEU A 21 12.21 4.67 -0.37
CA LEU A 21 12.24 5.48 -1.57
C LEU A 21 11.19 4.95 -2.57
N LEU A 22 10.33 5.83 -3.07
CA LEU A 22 9.36 5.50 -4.11
C LEU A 22 9.97 5.72 -5.50
N LEU A 23 9.66 4.83 -6.43
CA LEU A 23 10.01 4.99 -7.84
C LEU A 23 9.13 6.07 -8.48
N MET A 24 9.72 6.89 -9.35
CA MET A 24 8.94 7.75 -10.22
C MET A 24 8.21 6.87 -11.25
N PRO A 25 6.88 7.01 -11.43
CA PRO A 25 6.15 6.17 -12.38
C PRO A 25 6.60 6.41 -13.81
N ASP A 26 6.85 5.32 -14.55
CA ASP A 26 6.93 5.35 -16.00
C ASP A 26 5.61 4.83 -16.58
N LEU A 27 4.87 5.71 -17.25
CA LEU A 27 3.54 5.42 -17.79
C LEU A 27 3.57 4.52 -19.04
N ASN A 28 4.75 4.23 -19.58
CA ASN A 28 4.92 3.39 -20.78
C ASN A 28 5.14 1.91 -20.46
N ILE A 29 5.33 1.56 -19.19
CA ILE A 29 5.57 0.18 -18.74
C ILE A 29 4.45 -0.27 -17.79
N PRO A 30 4.15 -1.58 -17.72
CA PRO A 30 3.08 -2.08 -16.89
C PRO A 30 3.35 -1.88 -15.40
N PHE A 31 2.28 -1.67 -14.64
CA PHE A 31 2.28 -1.69 -13.19
C PHE A 31 2.00 -3.10 -12.65
N LYS A 32 2.51 -3.38 -11.46
CA LYS A 32 2.16 -4.53 -10.65
C LYS A 32 1.39 -4.05 -9.43
N SER A 33 0.25 -4.67 -9.16
CA SER A 33 -0.58 -4.33 -8.01
C SER A 33 -0.52 -5.48 -7.00
N TYR A 34 -0.13 -5.17 -5.77
CA TYR A 34 -0.13 -6.08 -4.63
C TYR A 34 -1.19 -5.61 -3.64
N ILE A 35 -2.33 -6.30 -3.62
CA ILE A 35 -3.50 -5.93 -2.80
C ILE A 35 -3.61 -6.89 -1.62
N ASP A 36 -3.91 -6.35 -0.45
CA ASP A 36 -4.29 -7.10 0.74
C ASP A 36 -5.53 -6.45 1.38
N ALA A 37 -6.46 -7.29 1.83
CA ALA A 37 -7.75 -6.87 2.34
C ALA A 37 -8.10 -7.57 3.64
N CYS A 38 -8.62 -6.80 4.61
CA CYS A 38 -9.22 -7.34 5.81
C CYS A 38 -10.60 -6.72 6.04
N GLY A 39 -11.37 -7.25 6.99
CA GLY A 39 -12.73 -6.75 7.26
C GLY A 39 -12.82 -5.26 7.63
N ASP A 40 -11.70 -4.64 8.02
CA ASP A 40 -11.63 -3.23 8.42
C ASP A 40 -11.04 -2.31 7.33
N GLY A 41 -10.18 -2.83 6.44
CA GLY A 41 -9.39 -1.99 5.53
C GLY A 41 -8.79 -2.74 4.36
N LEU A 42 -8.47 -1.96 3.32
CA LEU A 42 -7.82 -2.37 2.08
C LEU A 42 -6.47 -1.65 1.98
N GLY A 43 -5.45 -2.39 1.61
CA GLY A 43 -4.13 -1.87 1.28
C GLY A 43 -3.67 -2.37 -0.08
N GLU A 44 -3.00 -1.50 -0.82
CA GLU A 44 -2.37 -1.83 -2.10
C GLU A 44 -0.98 -1.20 -2.16
N ALA A 45 0.01 -1.98 -2.59
CA ALA A 45 1.29 -1.48 -3.06
C ALA A 45 1.30 -1.53 -4.59
N LEU A 46 1.42 -0.37 -5.21
CA LEU A 46 1.55 -0.26 -6.66
C LEU A 46 3.02 -0.19 -7.00
N ASP A 47 3.52 -1.21 -7.68
CA ASP A 47 4.92 -1.41 -7.98
C ASP A 47 5.20 -1.35 -9.49
N GLN A 48 6.45 -1.09 -9.86
CA GLN A 48 6.92 -1.21 -11.23
C GLN A 48 8.30 -1.89 -11.27
N VAL A 49 8.55 -2.63 -12.35
CA VAL A 49 9.88 -3.15 -12.68
C VAL A 49 10.54 -2.19 -13.64
N GLN A 50 11.51 -1.40 -13.17
CA GLN A 50 12.25 -0.41 -13.95
C GLN A 50 13.71 -0.85 -14.14
N ILE A 51 14.38 -0.31 -15.15
CA ILE A 51 15.83 -0.49 -15.30
C ILE A 51 16.53 0.65 -14.56
N ILE A 52 17.26 0.30 -13.51
CA ILE A 52 18.07 1.21 -12.69
C ILE A 52 19.49 0.66 -12.67
N ASP A 53 20.48 1.48 -13.02
CA ASP A 53 21.89 1.06 -13.12
C ASP A 53 22.09 -0.21 -13.97
N ASP A 54 21.45 -0.23 -15.15
CA ASP A 54 21.46 -1.33 -16.13
C ASP A 54 20.92 -2.68 -15.60
N LYS A 55 20.15 -2.66 -14.50
CA LYS A 55 19.56 -3.85 -13.89
C LYS A 55 18.06 -3.67 -13.66
N PRO A 56 17.26 -4.74 -13.80
CA PRO A 56 15.86 -4.70 -13.40
C PRO A 56 15.75 -4.55 -11.88
N ALA A 57 15.04 -3.53 -11.45
CA ALA A 57 14.70 -3.26 -10.07
C ALA A 57 13.17 -3.15 -9.96
N GLU A 58 12.58 -3.98 -9.11
CA GLU A 58 11.19 -3.84 -8.71
C GLU A 58 11.10 -2.96 -7.47
N GLY A 59 10.18 -2.01 -7.48
CA GLY A 59 9.95 -1.16 -6.32
C GLY A 59 8.60 -0.47 -6.34
N PRO A 60 8.19 0.07 -5.17
CA PRO A 60 6.92 0.74 -5.01
C PRO A 60 6.93 2.10 -5.69
N VAL A 61 5.90 2.37 -6.48
CA VAL A 61 5.55 3.70 -6.99
C VAL A 61 4.70 4.44 -5.96
N CYS A 62 3.72 3.76 -5.37
CA CYS A 62 2.91 4.33 -4.29
C CYS A 62 2.24 3.25 -3.43
N TYR A 63 1.84 3.66 -2.23
CA TYR A 63 0.99 2.87 -1.33
C TYR A 63 -0.39 3.50 -1.27
N ILE A 64 -1.42 2.69 -1.51
CA ILE A 64 -2.83 3.10 -1.50
C ILE A 64 -3.50 2.36 -0.35
N SER A 65 -4.31 3.06 0.44
CA SER A 65 -5.10 2.42 1.49
C SER A 65 -6.44 3.09 1.70
N ARG A 66 -7.45 2.30 2.05
CA ARG A 66 -8.82 2.77 2.24
C ARG A 66 -9.53 1.93 3.31
N GLN A 67 -10.41 2.54 4.09
CA GLN A 67 -11.34 1.79 4.95
C GLN A 67 -12.42 1.09 4.13
N ILE A 68 -12.79 -0.11 4.57
CA ILE A 68 -13.89 -0.87 3.98
C ILE A 68 -15.24 -0.24 4.33
N LYS A 69 -16.15 -0.15 3.34
CA LYS A 69 -17.53 0.27 3.58
C LYS A 69 -18.30 -0.84 4.28
N ALA A 70 -19.31 -0.49 5.08
CA ALA A 70 -20.14 -1.47 5.79
C ALA A 70 -20.80 -2.53 4.89
N THR A 71 -21.03 -2.21 3.61
CA THR A 71 -21.53 -3.16 2.60
C THR A 71 -20.44 -4.10 2.09
N GLU A 72 -19.21 -3.59 1.91
CA GLU A 72 -18.04 -4.33 1.43
C GLU A 72 -17.52 -5.32 2.48
N ALA A 73 -17.65 -5.00 3.77
CA ALA A 73 -17.25 -5.87 4.88
C ALA A 73 -17.98 -7.23 4.94
N ARG A 74 -19.04 -7.40 4.13
CA ARG A 74 -19.81 -8.65 4.03
C ARG A 74 -19.29 -9.58 2.93
N TYR A 75 -18.36 -9.12 2.11
CA TYR A 75 -17.74 -9.93 1.07
C TYR A 75 -16.70 -10.88 1.66
N CYS A 76 -16.47 -12.01 0.98
CA CYS A 76 -15.36 -12.88 1.37
C CYS A 76 -14.02 -12.22 1.01
N ALA A 77 -12.92 -12.62 1.65
CA ALA A 77 -11.60 -12.02 1.46
C ALA A 77 -11.20 -11.91 -0.03
N SER A 78 -11.39 -12.98 -0.80
CA SER A 78 -11.07 -12.98 -2.23
C SER A 78 -11.87 -11.96 -3.06
N GLN A 79 -13.10 -11.64 -2.65
CA GLN A 79 -13.91 -10.60 -3.30
C GLN A 79 -13.53 -9.18 -2.86
N MET A 80 -12.81 -9.04 -1.75
CA MET A 80 -12.29 -7.75 -1.30
C MET A 80 -10.94 -7.41 -1.95
N GLU A 81 -10.20 -8.43 -2.40
CA GLU A 81 -8.89 -8.31 -3.07
C GLU A 81 -8.99 -8.13 -4.61
N CYS A 82 -10.17 -8.35 -5.20
CA CYS A 82 -10.44 -8.29 -6.65
C CYS A 82 -11.22 -7.04 -7.05
#